data_AF-A0A4R4Y6L3-F1
#
_entry.id   AF-A0A4R4Y6L3-F1
#
_cell.length_a   1.000
_cell.length_b   1.000
_cell.length_c   1.000
_cell.angle_alpha   90.00
_cell.angle_beta   90.00
_cell.angle_gamma   90.00
#
_symmetry.space_group_name_H-M   'P 1'
#
loop_
_entity.id
_entity.type
_entity.pdbx_description
1 polymer ?
#
loop_
_entity_poly.entity_id
_entity_poly.type
_entity_poly.pdbx_seq_one_letter_code
_entity_poly.pdbx_strand_id
1 'polypeptide(L)'
;MHDQVIDPVEGAAGCPACGRSGEGGELRVPLPSAGDIGTLGEARAAIDGLDAALATLLEHRAAVAAAVQRLKPVGGFAGRDPARERQIVEAMAVHAPSLGPDRLARIMTAVIEAGLDAAEKR
;
A
#
# COMPACT_ATOMS: atom_id res chain seq x y z
N MET A 1 -32.56 11.68 -50.10
CA MET A 1 -31.11 12.01 -50.13
C MET A 1 -30.94 13.37 -49.44
N HIS A 2 -30.37 13.57 -48.27
CA HIS A 2 -29.78 12.77 -47.20
C HIS A 2 -30.09 13.58 -45.94
N ASP A 3 -30.81 13.01 -44.98
CA ASP A 3 -30.99 13.62 -43.67
C ASP A 3 -30.04 12.89 -42.73
N GLN A 4 -29.00 13.58 -42.27
CA GLN A 4 -27.94 12.98 -41.46
C GLN A 4 -28.37 12.93 -39.99
N VAL A 5 -28.69 11.73 -39.54
CA VAL A 5 -28.75 11.36 -38.12
C VAL A 5 -27.33 11.38 -37.58
N ILE A 6 -27.03 12.36 -36.72
CA ILE A 6 -25.80 12.39 -35.92
C ILE A 6 -26.11 11.63 -34.63
N ASP A 7 -25.68 10.36 -34.57
CA ASP A 7 -25.52 9.66 -33.29
C ASP A 7 -24.32 10.24 -32.55
N PRO A 8 -24.43 10.65 -31.27
CA PRO A 8 -23.25 10.84 -30.45
C PRO A 8 -22.78 9.46 -29.97
N VAL A 9 -21.66 9.00 -30.54
CA VAL A 9 -20.84 7.95 -29.95
C VAL A 9 -20.28 8.45 -28.62
N GLU A 10 -20.95 8.11 -27.52
CA GLU A 10 -20.38 8.16 -26.17
C GLU A 10 -19.26 7.11 -26.08
N GLY A 11 -18.08 7.49 -26.57
CA GLY A 11 -16.83 6.88 -26.18
C GLY A 11 -16.54 7.22 -24.73
N ALA A 12 -17.17 6.49 -23.81
CA ALA A 12 -16.76 6.47 -22.41
C ALA A 12 -15.34 5.92 -22.35
N ALA A 13 -14.36 6.83 -22.41
CA ALA A 13 -13.00 6.57 -21.98
C ALA A 13 -13.08 6.19 -20.50
N GLY A 14 -13.13 4.88 -20.24
CA GLY A 14 -13.10 4.34 -18.89
C GLY A 14 -11.84 4.84 -18.20
N CYS A 15 -12.02 5.66 -17.17
CA CYS A 15 -10.95 6.04 -16.25
C CYS A 15 -10.29 4.75 -15.71
N PRO A 16 -9.00 4.49 -15.97
CA PRO A 16 -8.32 3.30 -15.45
C PRO A 16 -8.08 3.38 -13.93
N ALA A 17 -8.46 4.50 -13.29
CA ALA A 17 -8.26 4.76 -11.87
C ALA A 17 -9.44 4.36 -10.96
N CYS A 18 -10.57 3.93 -11.52
CA CYS A 18 -11.70 3.45 -10.72
C CYS A 18 -11.57 1.95 -10.45
N GLY A 19 -10.56 1.57 -9.66
CA GLY A 19 -10.60 0.28 -8.99
C GLY A 19 -11.80 0.27 -8.04
N ARG A 20 -12.70 -0.71 -8.17
CA ARG A 20 -13.73 -0.93 -7.15
C ARG A 20 -13.05 -1.26 -5.83
N SER A 21 -13.31 -0.44 -4.81
CA SER A 21 -12.89 -0.71 -3.44
C SER A 21 -13.41 -2.09 -3.00
N GLY A 22 -12.54 -3.10 -2.97
CA GLY A 22 -12.89 -4.45 -2.48
C GLY A 22 -12.58 -5.61 -3.41
N GLU A 23 -12.20 -5.39 -4.67
CA GLU A 23 -11.67 -6.47 -5.53
C GLU A 23 -10.14 -6.51 -5.40
N GLY A 24 -9.58 -7.70 -5.15
CA GLY A 24 -8.13 -7.88 -5.06
C GLY A 24 -7.44 -7.38 -6.33
N GLY A 25 -6.59 -6.37 -6.21
CA GLY A 25 -5.88 -5.73 -7.31
C GLY A 25 -4.37 -5.97 -7.25
N GLU A 26 -3.71 -5.79 -8.39
CA GLU A 26 -2.24 -5.79 -8.51
C GLU A 26 -1.72 -4.35 -8.50
N LEU A 27 -0.77 -4.03 -7.60
CA LEU A 27 -0.06 -2.75 -7.63
C LEU A 27 1.27 -2.94 -8.37
N ARG A 28 1.44 -2.22 -9.49
CA ARG A 28 2.72 -2.16 -10.21
C ARG A 28 3.42 -0.85 -9.92
N VAL A 29 4.63 -0.93 -9.40
CA VAL A 29 5.44 0.22 -8.99
C VAL A 29 6.73 0.23 -9.80
N PRO A 30 7.03 1.27 -10.58
CA PRO A 30 8.35 1.41 -11.18
C PRO A 30 9.38 1.66 -10.08
N LEU A 31 10.44 0.87 -10.05
CA LEU A 31 11.54 1.03 -9.08
C LEU A 31 12.70 1.78 -9.75
N PRO A 32 12.91 3.07 -9.44
CA PRO A 32 14.00 3.83 -10.03
C PRO A 32 15.35 3.33 -9.50
N SER A 33 16.35 3.24 -10.39
CA SER A 33 17.74 2.99 -10.00
C SER A 33 18.34 4.27 -9.43
N ALA A 34 18.89 4.20 -8.22
CA ALA A 34 19.54 5.35 -7.59
C ALA A 34 20.73 5.89 -8.42
N GLY A 35 21.35 5.05 -9.25
CA GLY A 35 22.47 5.46 -10.12
C GLY A 35 22.05 6.30 -11.33
N ASP A 36 20.77 6.27 -11.70
CA ASP A 36 20.25 6.99 -12.88
C ASP A 36 19.69 8.38 -12.51
N ILE A 37 19.69 8.72 -11.21
CA ILE A 37 19.16 9.98 -10.70
C ILE A 37 20.27 11.03 -10.70
N GLY A 38 20.16 12.03 -11.58
CA GLY A 38 21.17 13.07 -11.79
C GLY A 38 20.93 14.35 -10.99
N THR A 39 19.70 14.58 -10.53
CA THR A 39 19.33 15.81 -9.82
C THR A 39 18.53 15.58 -8.54
N LEU A 40 18.55 16.57 -7.64
CA LEU A 40 17.70 16.57 -6.44
C LEU A 40 16.21 16.57 -6.79
N GLY A 41 15.82 17.24 -7.88
CA GLY A 41 14.43 17.27 -8.34
C GLY A 41 13.95 15.88 -8.74
N GLU A 42 14.75 15.16 -9.52
CA GLU A 42 14.47 13.76 -9.90
C GLU A 42 14.41 12.84 -8.69
N ALA A 43 15.33 13.00 -7.73
CA ALA A 43 15.33 12.21 -6.49
C ALA A 43 14.03 12.38 -5.69
N ARG A 44 13.55 13.63 -5.55
CA ARG A 44 12.30 13.91 -4.83
C ARG A 44 11.09 13.36 -5.55
N ALA A 45 11.00 13.53 -6.88
CA ALA A 45 9.91 12.96 -7.66
C ALA A 45 9.89 11.42 -7.58
N ALA A 46 11.06 10.78 -7.55
CA ALA A 46 11.17 9.34 -7.33
C ALA A 46 10.67 8.92 -5.94
N ILE A 47 11.01 9.67 -4.88
CA ILE A 47 10.49 9.44 -3.53
C ILE A 47 8.97 9.60 -3.49
N ASP A 48 8.43 10.67 -4.06
CA ASP A 48 6.99 10.92 -4.09
C ASP A 48 6.21 9.76 -4.74
N GLY A 49 6.76 9.19 -5.82
CA GLY A 49 6.18 8.01 -6.48
C GLY A 49 6.21 6.75 -5.62
N LEU A 50 7.32 6.51 -4.89
CA LEU A 50 7.42 5.40 -3.94
C LEU A 50 6.48 5.58 -2.75
N ASP A 51 6.35 6.81 -2.24
CA ASP A 51 5.49 7.13 -1.11
C ASP A 51 4.00 6.99 -1.47
N ALA A 52 3.60 7.36 -2.69
CA ALA A 52 2.26 7.10 -3.19
C ALA A 52 1.93 5.60 -3.22
N ALA A 53 2.87 4.78 -3.71
CA ALA A 53 2.73 3.33 -3.70
C ALA A 53 2.69 2.76 -2.27
N LEU A 54 3.53 3.27 -1.37
CA LEU A 54 3.54 2.88 0.04
C LEU A 54 2.19 3.20 0.71
N ALA A 55 1.60 4.37 0.45
CA ALA A 55 0.29 4.76 0.97
C ALA A 55 -0.81 3.78 0.54
N THR A 56 -0.83 3.39 -0.74
CA THR A 56 -1.77 2.35 -1.23
C THR A 56 -1.57 1.03 -0.50
N LEU A 57 -0.32 0.54 -0.37
CA LEU A 57 -0.03 -0.70 0.33
C LEU A 57 -0.43 -0.65 1.81
N LEU A 58 -0.23 0.49 2.48
CA LEU A 58 -0.61 0.69 3.88
C LEU A 58 -2.13 0.64 4.07
N GLU A 59 -2.92 1.25 3.19
CA GLU A 59 -4.40 1.16 3.24
C GLU A 59 -4.87 -0.28 3.10
N HIS A 60 -4.35 -1.01 2.10
CA HIS A 60 -4.69 -2.42 1.91
C HIS A 60 -4.24 -3.27 3.10
N ARG A 61 -3.04 -3.02 3.64
CA ARG A 61 -2.54 -3.73 4.83
C ARG A 61 -3.43 -3.47 6.04
N ALA A 62 -3.89 -2.24 6.25
CA ALA A 62 -4.80 -1.89 7.34
C ALA A 62 -6.16 -2.60 7.17
N ALA A 63 -6.70 -2.67 5.96
CA ALA A 63 -7.94 -3.38 5.68
C ALA A 63 -7.81 -4.89 5.97
N VAL A 64 -6.71 -5.52 5.57
CA VAL A 64 -6.42 -6.93 5.88
C VAL A 64 -6.20 -7.13 7.38
N ALA A 65 -5.49 -6.22 8.05
CA ALA A 65 -5.32 -6.26 9.50
C ALA A 65 -6.66 -6.19 10.23
N ALA A 66 -7.58 -5.31 9.80
CA ALA A 66 -8.93 -5.23 10.35
C ALA A 66 -9.71 -6.54 10.16
N ALA A 67 -9.57 -7.20 9.00
CA ALA A 67 -10.14 -8.54 8.80
C ALA A 67 -9.55 -9.58 9.75
N VAL A 68 -8.23 -9.58 9.95
CA VAL A 68 -7.57 -10.45 10.94
C VAL A 68 -8.08 -10.18 12.36
N GLN A 69 -8.27 -8.92 12.75
CA GLN A 69 -8.77 -8.58 14.09
C GLN A 69 -10.17 -9.14 14.35
N ARG A 70 -11.07 -9.14 13.36
CA ARG A 70 -12.40 -9.77 13.48
C ARG A 70 -12.34 -11.30 13.64
N LEU A 71 -11.26 -11.93 13.17
CA LEU A 71 -11.08 -13.38 13.23
C LEU A 71 -10.36 -13.84 14.51
N LYS A 72 -9.66 -12.93 15.20
CA LYS A 72 -8.91 -13.27 16.41
C LYS A 72 -9.85 -13.49 17.61
N PRO A 73 -9.56 -14.44 18.50
CA PRO A 73 -10.29 -14.58 19.77
C PRO A 73 -10.11 -13.36 20.69
N VAL A 74 -8.93 -12.74 20.63
CA VAL A 74 -8.59 -11.50 21.35
C VAL A 74 -8.09 -10.49 20.31
N GLY A 75 -8.89 -9.44 20.08
CA GLY A 75 -8.58 -8.37 19.14
C GLY A 75 -7.80 -7.20 19.76
N GLY A 76 -7.58 -6.17 18.94
CA GLY A 76 -6.93 -4.92 19.33
C GLY A 76 -5.49 -5.10 19.82
N PHE A 77 -5.03 -4.16 20.65
CA PHE A 77 -3.69 -4.18 21.24
C PHE A 77 -3.44 -5.40 22.14
N ALA A 78 -4.48 -5.93 22.80
CA ALA A 78 -4.37 -7.12 23.64
C ALA A 78 -4.05 -8.39 22.84
N GLY A 79 -4.40 -8.42 21.54
CA GLY A 79 -4.12 -9.51 20.62
C GLY A 79 -2.78 -9.42 19.89
N ARG A 80 -1.84 -8.59 20.37
CA ARG A 80 -0.49 -8.48 19.79
C ARG A 80 0.32 -9.75 20.07
N ASP A 81 1.10 -10.13 19.06
CA ASP A 81 1.97 -11.31 19.10
C ASP A 81 3.40 -10.88 18.75
N PRO A 82 4.25 -10.61 19.77
CA PRO A 82 5.61 -10.18 19.55
C PRO A 82 6.46 -11.18 18.75
N ALA A 83 6.16 -12.48 18.82
CA ALA A 83 6.88 -13.49 18.06
C ALA A 83 6.54 -13.39 16.57
N ARG A 84 5.25 -13.25 16.25
CA ARG A 84 4.81 -13.01 14.87
C ARG A 84 5.34 -11.69 14.31
N GLU A 85 5.38 -10.65 15.12
CA GLU A 85 5.90 -9.34 14.70
C GLU A 85 7.41 -9.41 14.37
N ARG A 86 8.21 -10.14 15.15
CA ARG A 86 9.63 -10.40 14.84
C ARG A 86 9.81 -11.17 13.53
N GLN A 87 9.00 -12.22 13.29
CA GLN A 87 9.06 -12.98 12.03
C GLN A 87 8.78 -12.10 10.80
N ILE A 88 7.85 -11.16 10.92
CA ILE A 88 7.55 -10.20 9.84
C ILE A 88 8.80 -9.36 9.54
N VAL A 89 9.44 -8.83 10.58
CA VAL A 89 10.64 -8.00 10.45
C VAL A 89 11.81 -8.77 9.85
N GLU A 90 12.04 -10.01 10.30
CA GLU A 90 13.08 -10.88 9.75
C GLU A 90 12.87 -11.17 8.27
N ALA A 91 11.63 -11.47 7.87
CA ALA A 91 11.28 -11.68 6.47
C ALA A 91 11.50 -10.41 5.63
N MET A 92 11.11 -9.24 6.14
CA MET A 92 11.33 -7.97 5.45
C MET A 92 12.80 -7.59 5.32
N ALA A 93 13.64 -7.96 6.29
CA ALA A 93 15.07 -7.65 6.27
C ALA A 93 15.81 -8.30 5.09
N VAL A 94 15.32 -9.44 4.58
CA VAL A 94 15.83 -10.09 3.35
C VAL A 94 15.67 -9.17 2.13
N HIS A 95 14.56 -8.41 2.08
CA HIS A 95 14.25 -7.52 0.96
C HIS A 95 14.82 -6.11 1.14
N ALA A 96 15.05 -5.67 2.37
CA ALA A 96 15.59 -4.35 2.69
C ALA A 96 16.88 -4.44 3.54
N PRO A 97 17.97 -5.02 3.00
CA PRO A 97 19.19 -5.29 3.74
C PRO A 97 19.88 -4.01 4.25
N SER A 98 19.70 -2.88 3.57
CA SER A 98 20.24 -1.58 3.99
C SER A 98 19.58 -1.02 5.26
N LEU A 99 18.33 -1.39 5.54
CA LEU A 99 17.62 -1.00 6.76
C LEU A 99 17.95 -1.96 7.91
N GLY A 100 18.00 -3.26 7.62
CA GLY A 100 18.20 -4.31 8.61
C GLY A 100 17.01 -4.45 9.59
N PRO A 101 17.03 -5.50 10.43
CA PRO A 101 15.90 -5.86 11.28
C PRO A 101 15.56 -4.78 12.30
N ASP A 102 16.54 -4.13 12.93
CA ASP A 102 16.27 -3.18 14.02
C ASP A 102 15.54 -1.91 13.55
N ARG A 103 15.87 -1.39 12.36
CA ARG A 103 15.17 -0.23 11.79
C ARG A 103 13.79 -0.63 11.29
N LEU A 104 13.70 -1.79 10.64
CA LEU A 104 12.42 -2.35 10.18
C LEU A 104 11.47 -2.63 11.34
N ALA A 105 11.97 -3.10 12.49
CA ALA A 105 11.16 -3.30 13.68
C ALA A 105 10.43 -2.02 14.10
N ARG A 106 11.14 -0.88 14.16
CA ARG A 106 10.53 0.41 14.52
C ARG A 106 9.47 0.85 13.51
N ILE A 107 9.75 0.69 12.22
CA ILE A 107 8.79 1.02 11.15
C ILE A 107 7.54 0.13 11.28
N MET A 108 7.74 -1.18 11.44
CA MET A 108 6.64 -2.13 11.48
C MET A 108 5.81 -2.02 12.75
N THR A 109 6.41 -1.66 13.89
CA THR A 109 5.66 -1.29 15.09
C THR A 109 4.67 -0.18 14.78
N ALA A 110 5.12 0.94 14.18
CA ALA A 110 4.24 2.05 13.84
C ALA A 110 3.14 1.65 12.84
N VAL A 111 3.48 0.84 11.83
CA VAL A 111 2.52 0.37 10.81
C VAL A 111 1.50 -0.62 11.40
N ILE A 112 1.88 -1.44 12.38
CA ILE A 112 0.96 -2.32 13.10
C ILE A 112 0.02 -1.51 13.99
N GLU A 113 0.56 -0.61 14.80
CA GLU A 113 -0.21 0.21 15.73
C GLU A 113 -1.22 1.09 14.98
N ALA A 114 -0.80 1.77 13.92
CA ALA A 114 -1.71 2.55 13.07
C ALA A 114 -2.83 1.68 12.45
N GLY A 115 -2.52 0.43 12.08
CA GLY A 115 -3.51 -0.52 11.58
C GLY A 115 -4.50 -0.98 12.65
N LEU A 116 -4.06 -1.14 13.89
CA LEU A 116 -4.92 -1.44 15.04
C LEU A 116 -5.85 -0.25 15.33
N ASP A 117 -5.31 0.96 15.41
CA ASP A 117 -6.08 2.20 15.63
C ASP A 117 -7.14 2.40 14.54
N ALA A 118 -6.78 2.13 13.28
CA ALA A 118 -7.71 2.25 12.16
C ALA A 118 -8.79 1.15 12.15
N ALA A 119 -8.54 0.00 12.76
CA ALA A 119 -9.52 -1.06 12.91
C ALA A 119 -10.51 -0.76 14.04
N GLU A 120 -10.08 -0.10 15.11
CA GLU A 120 -10.94 0.30 16.23
C GLU A 120 -11.95 1.40 15.85
N LYS A 121 -11.64 2.21 14.83
CA LYS A 121 -12.49 3.32 14.36
C LYS A 121 -13.54 2.92 13.31
N ARG A 122 -13.63 1.63 12.95
CA ARG A 122 -14.59 1.10 11.96
C ARG A 122 -15.70 0.31 12.64
#